data_AF-A0A8T6YGX9-F1
#
_entry.id   AF-A0A8T6YGX9-F1
#
_cell.length_a   1.000
_cell.length_b   1.000
_cell.length_c   1.000
_cell.angle_alpha   90.00
_cell.angle_beta   90.00
_cell.angle_gamma   90.00
#
_symmetry.space_group_name_H-M   'P 1'
#
loop_
_entity.id
_entity.type
_entity.pdbx_description
1 polymer ?
#
loop_
_entity_poly.entity_id
_entity_poly.type
_entity_poly.pdbx_seq_one_letter_code
_entity_poly.pdbx_strand_id
1 'polypeptide(L)' 'MAHKTLTISEEAYEALAELKKEGESFTELIKRITSPLRKRKLSEFAGKIKDEKFAKAALEVRHHPSRYSKRGKL' A
#
# COMPACT_ATOMS: atom_id res chain seq x y z
N MET A 1 12.04 0.79 -25.54
CA MET A 1 12.43 1.80 -24.53
C MET A 1 13.86 1.54 -24.13
N ALA A 2 14.59 2.54 -23.64
CA ALA A 2 15.93 2.28 -23.09
C ALA A 2 15.83 1.26 -21.93
N HIS A 3 16.71 0.28 -21.92
CA HIS A 3 16.82 -0.71 -20.84
C HIS A 3 18.05 -0.41 -20.00
N LYS A 4 17.96 -0.67 -18.69
CA LYS A 4 19.08 -0.63 -17.77
C LYS A 4 19.20 -1.98 -17.09
N THR A 5 20.41 -2.45 -16.91
CA THR A 5 20.71 -3.67 -16.14
C THR A 5 21.07 -3.26 -14.71
N LEU A 6 20.52 -3.96 -13.74
CA LEU A 6 20.80 -3.78 -12.32
C LEU A 6 21.33 -5.10 -11.76
N THR A 7 22.47 -5.04 -11.07
CA THR A 7 22.99 -6.16 -10.29
C THR A 7 22.47 -6.06 -8.85
N ILE A 8 21.97 -7.16 -8.31
CA ILE A 8 21.46 -7.26 -6.94
C ILE A 8 22.06 -8.49 -6.25
N SER A 9 21.98 -8.55 -4.93
CA SER A 9 22.34 -9.76 -4.18
C SER A 9 21.38 -10.90 -4.53
N GLU A 10 21.84 -12.13 -4.31
CA GLU A 10 21.03 -13.33 -4.50
C GLU A 10 19.79 -13.33 -3.59
N GLU A 11 19.96 -12.94 -2.33
CA GLU A 11 18.85 -12.73 -1.38
C GLU A 11 17.77 -11.77 -1.92
N ALA A 12 18.18 -10.66 -2.54
CA ALA A 12 17.23 -9.72 -3.12
C ALA A 12 16.51 -10.29 -4.35
N TYR A 13 17.19 -11.13 -5.14
CA TYR A 13 16.58 -11.83 -6.27
C TYR A 13 15.52 -12.83 -5.78
N GLU A 14 15.85 -13.64 -4.78
CA GLU A 14 14.92 -14.62 -4.18
C GLU A 14 13.69 -13.93 -3.60
N ALA A 15 13.89 -12.84 -2.84
CA ALA A 15 12.77 -12.05 -2.31
C ALA A 15 11.86 -11.50 -3.41
N LEU A 16 12.42 -11.06 -4.55
CA LEU A 16 11.61 -10.64 -5.70
C LEU A 16 10.91 -11.83 -6.37
N ALA A 17 11.55 -12.99 -6.45
CA ALA A 17 10.97 -14.19 -7.05
C ALA A 17 9.75 -14.70 -6.26
N GLU A 18 9.79 -14.66 -4.92
CA GLU A 18 8.65 -15.01 -4.06
C GLU A 18 7.45 -14.07 -4.24
N LEU A 19 7.71 -12.79 -4.52
CA LEU A 19 6.66 -11.77 -4.71
C LEU A 19 6.08 -11.74 -6.14
N LYS A 20 6.71 -12.42 -7.08
CA LYS A 20 6.38 -12.43 -8.50
C LYS A 20 5.15 -13.29 -8.75
N LYS A 21 4.14 -12.74 -9.43
CA LYS A 21 2.95 -13.50 -9.81
C LYS A 21 3.22 -14.40 -11.00
N GLU A 22 2.36 -15.41 -11.19
CA GLU A 22 2.37 -16.25 -12.38
C GLU A 22 2.22 -15.39 -13.65
N GLY A 23 3.10 -15.59 -14.64
CA GLY A 23 3.15 -14.81 -15.88
C GLY A 23 3.68 -13.37 -15.76
N GLU A 24 3.95 -12.85 -14.56
CA GLU A 24 4.47 -11.48 -14.36
C GLU A 24 5.97 -11.41 -14.60
N SER A 25 6.48 -10.38 -15.28
CA SER A 25 7.92 -10.13 -15.42
C SER A 25 8.52 -9.37 -14.23
N PHE A 26 9.83 -9.49 -14.01
CA PHE A 26 10.50 -8.70 -12.96
C PHE A 26 10.37 -7.18 -13.17
N THR A 27 10.30 -6.73 -14.43
CA THR A 27 10.09 -5.30 -14.73
C THR A 27 8.70 -4.85 -14.27
N GLU A 28 7.67 -5.68 -14.45
CA GLU A 28 6.30 -5.39 -14.00
C GLU A 28 6.18 -5.44 -12.48
N LEU A 29 6.79 -6.45 -11.84
CA LEU A 29 6.89 -6.54 -10.39
C LEU A 29 7.50 -5.26 -9.80
N ILE A 30 8.66 -4.84 -10.30
CA ILE A 30 9.36 -3.64 -9.82
C ILE A 30 8.46 -2.42 -9.98
N LYS A 31 7.81 -2.24 -11.13
CA LYS A 31 6.85 -1.13 -11.34
C LYS A 31 5.66 -1.21 -10.37
N ARG A 32 5.14 -2.41 -10.10
CA ARG A 32 4.00 -2.63 -9.21
C ARG A 32 4.31 -2.25 -7.77
N ILE A 33 5.49 -2.61 -7.27
CA ILE A 33 5.90 -2.35 -5.88
C ILE A 33 6.46 -0.94 -5.69
N THR A 34 7.09 -0.34 -6.70
CA THR A 34 7.62 1.03 -6.65
C THR A 34 6.60 2.10 -7.07
N SER A 35 5.44 1.69 -7.61
CA SER A 35 4.38 2.63 -7.96
C SER A 35 3.97 3.43 -6.72
N PRO A 36 3.94 4.78 -6.78
CA PRO A 36 3.61 5.61 -5.64
C PRO A 36 2.28 5.22 -5.01
N LEU A 37 2.28 5.04 -3.69
CA LEU A 37 1.08 4.75 -2.89
C LEU A 37 -0.04 5.78 -3.09
N ARG A 38 0.30 7.03 -3.45
CA ARG A 38 -0.66 8.10 -3.77
C ARG A 38 -1.61 7.77 -4.94
N LYS A 39 -1.27 6.79 -5.78
CA LYS A 39 -2.13 6.34 -6.90
C LYS A 39 -3.08 5.21 -6.54
N ARG A 40 -2.93 4.58 -5.37
CA ARG A 40 -3.83 3.52 -4.90
C ARG A 40 -4.94 4.12 -4.07
N LYS A 41 -6.19 3.73 -4.32
CA LYS A 41 -7.33 4.22 -3.53
C LYS A 41 -7.28 3.57 -2.15
N LEU A 42 -7.55 4.34 -1.08
CA LEU A 42 -7.64 3.80 0.28
C LEU A 42 -8.63 2.62 0.38
N SER A 43 -9.67 2.63 -0.45
CA SER A 43 -10.66 1.55 -0.57
C SER A 43 -10.06 0.20 -0.94
N GLU A 44 -8.91 0.16 -1.65
CA GLU A 44 -8.23 -1.10 -2.01
C GLU A 44 -7.64 -1.83 -0.80
N PHE A 45 -7.50 -1.12 0.32
CA PHE A 45 -6.97 -1.62 1.60
C PHE A 45 -8.07 -1.92 2.62
N ALA A 46 -9.31 -1.48 2.37
CA ALA A 46 -10.44 -1.72 3.28
C ALA A 46 -10.67 -3.23 3.48
N GLY A 47 -10.70 -3.67 4.74
CA GLY A 47 -10.91 -5.08 5.11
C GLY A 47 -9.70 -6.01 4.93
N LYS A 48 -8.56 -5.52 4.41
CA LYS A 48 -7.33 -6.32 4.26
C LYS A 48 -6.35 -6.19 5.43
N ILE A 49 -6.49 -5.12 6.22
CA ILE A 49 -5.66 -4.90 7.41
C ILE A 49 -6.25 -5.73 8.55
N LYS A 50 -5.63 -6.88 8.84
CA LYS A 50 -5.93 -7.74 10.00
C LYS A 50 -4.97 -7.42 11.14
N ASP A 51 -5.00 -6.19 11.61
CA ASP A 51 -4.20 -5.74 12.75
C ASP A 51 -5.15 -5.25 13.86
N GLU A 52 -5.05 -5.87 15.03
CA GLU A 52 -5.93 -5.57 16.17
C GLU A 52 -5.72 -4.16 16.74
N LYS A 53 -4.47 -3.66 16.74
CA LYS A 53 -4.18 -2.29 17.19
C LYS A 53 -4.77 -1.29 16.22
N PHE A 54 -4.65 -1.57 14.92
CA PHE A 54 -5.28 -0.77 13.88
C PHE A 54 -6.81 -0.77 14.02
N ALA A 55 -7.43 -1.94 14.24
CA ALA A 55 -8.88 -2.05 14.41
C ALA A 55 -9.38 -1.25 15.62
N LYS A 56 -8.67 -1.32 16.75
CA LYS A 56 -8.97 -0.51 17.96
C LYS A 56 -8.85 0.98 17.67
N ALA A 57 -7.74 1.42 17.09
CA ALA A 57 -7.53 2.83 16.73
C ALA A 57 -8.59 3.35 15.75
N ALA A 58 -9.00 2.54 14.76
CA ALA A 58 -10.05 2.91 13.81
C ALA A 58 -11.43 3.06 14.48
N LEU A 59 -11.75 2.19 15.45
CA LEU A 59 -12.98 2.31 16.25
C LEU A 59 -12.98 3.58 17.10
N GLU A 60 -11.87 3.89 17.77
CA GLU A 60 -11.74 5.11 18.56
C GLU A 60 -11.96 6.38 17.73
N VAL A 61 -11.38 6.44 16.53
CA VAL A 61 -11.58 7.58 15.60
C VAL A 61 -13.04 7.65 15.13
N ARG A 62 -13.72 6.52 14.88
CA ARG A 62 -15.12 6.50 14.45
C ARG A 62 -16.08 6.98 15.55
N HIS A 63 -15.79 6.65 16.81
CA HIS A 63 -16.62 7.01 17.95
C HIS A 63 -16.33 8.41 18.50
N HIS A 64 -15.24 9.06 18.06
CA HIS A 64 -15.01 10.46 18.37
C HIS A 64 -15.86 11.35 17.45
N PRO A 65 -16.86 12.10 17.96
CA PRO A 65 -17.58 13.05 17.13
C PRO A 65 -16.60 14.08 16.61
N SER A 66 -16.63 14.31 15.30
CA SER A 66 -15.95 15.41 14.64
C SER A 66 -16.28 16.70 15.38
N ARG A 67 -15.29 17.31 16.03
CA ARG A 67 -15.37 18.70 16.51
C ARG A 67 -15.48 19.71 15.35
N TYR A 68 -15.49 19.25 14.11
CA TYR A 68 -15.44 20.05 12.89
C TYR A 68 -16.83 20.39 12.30
N SER A 69 -17.91 20.32 13.08
CA SER A 69 -19.27 20.67 12.64
C SER A 69 -19.83 21.97 13.26
N LYS A 70 -19.10 22.66 14.15
CA LYS A 70 -19.56 23.93 14.78
C LYS A 70 -18.77 25.19 14.39
N ARG A 71 -18.35 25.32 13.12
CA ARG A 71 -17.94 26.62 12.53
C ARG A 71 -18.63 26.76 11.18
N GLY A 72 -19.88 27.20 11.20
CA GLY A 72 -20.66 27.34 9.98
C GLY A 72 -22.15 27.40 10.21
N LYS A 73 -22.60 28.21 11.16
CA LYS A 73 -23.92 28.84 11.08
C LYS A 73 -23.75 30.29 11.52
N LEU A 74 -24.01 31.17 10.55
CA LEU A 74 -24.16 32.61 10.65
C LEU A 74 -25.20 32.98 11.71
#